data_AF-A0A7V7C2D4-F1
#
_entry.id   AF-A0A7V7C2D4-F1
#
_cell.length_a   1.000
_cell.length_b   1.000
_cell.length_c   1.000
_cell.angle_alpha   90.00
_cell.angle_beta   90.00
_cell.angle_gamma   90.00
#
_symmetry.space_group_name_H-M   'P 1'
#
loop_
_entity.id
_entity.type
_entity.pdbx_description
1 polymer ?
#
loop_
_entity_poly.entity_id
_entity_poly.type
_entity_poly.pdbx_seq_one_letter_code
_entity_poly.pdbx_strand_id
1 'polypeptide(L)'
;MNGSAVEIGTPYGQCPVQSEGFIDGKPYYFRARGASWSIGIGGGDPVTAPDWEYEEDYGEWPEAGYMSEAVAVEFIRKAVRLFRSATAGGGMRAGETPR
;
A
#
# COMPACT_ATOMS: atom_id res chain seq x y z
N MET A 1 3.31 -24.53 8.62
CA MET A 1 2.60 -23.24 8.63
C MET A 1 3.26 -22.37 7.57
N ASN A 2 2.71 -22.32 6.36
CA ASN A 2 3.29 -21.54 5.27
C ASN A 2 3.01 -20.05 5.55
N GLY A 3 4.04 -19.33 6.02
CA GLY A 3 3.98 -17.89 6.16
C GLY A 3 3.75 -17.26 4.80
N SER A 4 2.62 -16.57 4.65
CA SER A 4 2.24 -15.82 3.47
C SER A 4 3.34 -14.80 3.11
N ALA A 5 3.93 -14.93 1.92
CA ALA A 5 5.13 -14.21 1.50
C ALA A 5 4.86 -12.71 1.27
N VAL A 6 5.67 -11.86 1.88
CA VAL A 6 5.66 -10.41 1.68
C VAL A 6 7.08 -9.98 1.32
N GLU A 7 7.24 -9.41 0.13
CA GLU A 7 8.50 -8.86 -0.36
C GLU A 7 8.33 -7.34 -0.50
N ILE A 8 8.75 -6.60 0.53
CA ILE A 8 8.70 -5.13 0.55
C ILE A 8 10.00 -4.60 -0.05
N GLY A 9 9.91 -3.86 -1.16
CA GLY A 9 11.06 -3.12 -1.69
C GLY A 9 11.44 -1.97 -0.77
N THR A 10 12.73 -1.65 -0.69
CA THR A 10 13.24 -0.51 0.11
C THR A 10 12.54 0.78 -0.34
N PRO A 11 11.86 1.51 0.56
CA PRO A 11 11.24 2.78 0.20
C PRO A 11 12.30 3.80 -0.27
N TYR A 12 11.99 4.58 -1.30
CA TYR A 12 12.92 5.56 -1.87
C TYR A 12 12.25 6.90 -2.23
N GLY A 13 13.04 7.97 -2.25
CA GLY A 13 12.64 9.32 -2.67
C GLY A 13 12.61 10.36 -1.55
N GLN A 14 12.76 11.64 -1.91
CA GLN A 14 12.64 12.79 -0.98
C GLN A 14 11.24 13.42 -0.99
N CYS A 15 10.49 13.23 -2.08
CA CYS A 15 9.13 13.70 -2.37
C CYS A 15 8.77 13.26 -3.80
N PRO A 16 8.02 12.16 -4.03
CA PRO A 16 7.37 11.27 -3.07
C PRO A 16 8.30 10.20 -2.46
N VAL A 17 7.87 9.60 -1.34
CA VAL A 17 8.41 8.32 -0.84
C VAL A 17 7.61 7.19 -1.50
N GLN A 18 8.29 6.23 -2.10
CA GLN A 18 7.67 5.17 -2.90
C GLN A 18 8.28 3.81 -2.59
N SER A 19 7.50 2.75 -2.78
CA SER A 19 7.97 1.37 -2.66
C SER A 19 7.16 0.47 -3.57
N GLU A 20 7.81 -0.54 -4.14
CA GLU A 20 7.23 -1.55 -5.03
C GLU A 20 7.73 -2.94 -4.63
N GLY A 21 6.97 -3.97 -4.97
CA GLY A 21 7.31 -5.35 -4.62
C GLY A 21 6.11 -6.28 -4.74
N PHE A 22 6.07 -7.33 -3.93
CA PHE A 22 5.02 -8.35 -3.99
C PHE A 22 4.38 -8.64 -2.62
N ILE A 23 3.06 -8.66 -2.56
CA ILE A 23 2.26 -9.07 -1.40
C ILE A 23 1.45 -10.28 -1.80
N ASP A 24 1.72 -11.43 -1.19
CA ASP A 24 1.02 -12.69 -1.48
C ASP A 24 1.03 -13.05 -2.98
N GLY A 25 2.16 -12.76 -3.66
CA GLY A 25 2.36 -13.00 -5.09
C GLY A 25 1.73 -11.96 -6.02
N LYS A 26 1.11 -10.90 -5.48
CA LYS A 26 0.53 -9.79 -6.25
C LYS A 26 1.49 -8.60 -6.25
N PRO A 27 1.72 -7.93 -7.39
CA PRO A 27 2.53 -6.72 -7.40
C PRO A 27 1.86 -5.63 -6.56
N TYR A 28 2.63 -4.77 -5.92
CA TYR A 28 2.10 -3.58 -5.25
C TYR A 28 2.89 -2.34 -5.61
N TYR A 29 2.25 -1.19 -5.44
CA TYR A 29 2.87 0.12 -5.51
C TYR A 29 2.38 0.99 -4.36
N PHE A 30 3.31 1.47 -3.53
CA PHE A 30 3.08 2.40 -2.44
C PHE A 30 3.63 3.78 -2.80
N ARG A 31 2.88 4.83 -2.43
CA ARG A 31 3.29 6.23 -2.64
C ARG A 31 2.81 7.10 -1.49
N ALA A 32 3.71 7.87 -0.90
CA ALA A 32 3.39 8.93 0.05
C ALA A 32 3.81 10.31 -0.50
N ARG A 33 2.87 11.26 -0.53
CA ARG A 33 3.09 12.61 -1.04
C ARG A 33 2.07 13.59 -0.47
N GLY A 34 2.52 14.81 -0.17
CA GLY A 34 1.62 15.86 0.28
C GLY A 34 1.16 15.57 1.71
N ALA A 35 -0.13 15.30 1.91
CA ALA A 35 -0.72 15.03 3.22
C ALA A 35 -1.33 13.62 3.33
N SER A 36 -1.00 12.71 2.41
CA SER A 36 -1.55 11.35 2.40
C SER A 36 -0.58 10.33 1.82
N TRP A 37 -0.90 9.06 2.05
CA TRP A 37 -0.25 7.91 1.41
C TRP A 37 -1.30 6.97 0.83
N SER A 38 -0.94 6.30 -0.26
CA SER A 38 -1.77 5.30 -0.91
C SER A 38 -0.97 4.07 -1.32
N ILE A 39 -1.67 2.96 -1.50
CA ILE A 39 -1.11 1.71 -1.97
C ILE A 39 -2.11 0.97 -2.85
N GLY A 40 -1.65 0.53 -4.01
CA GLY A 40 -2.37 -0.40 -4.88
C GLY A 40 -1.74 -1.79 -4.82
N ILE A 41 -2.56 -2.84 -4.77
CA ILE A 41 -2.13 -4.25 -4.72
C ILE A 41 -2.87 -5.04 -5.81
N GLY A 42 -2.14 -5.84 -6.56
CA GLY A 42 -2.67 -6.68 -7.64
C GLY A 42 -2.98 -5.89 -8.92
N GLY A 43 -3.81 -6.49 -9.77
CA GLY A 43 -4.13 -5.94 -11.09
C GLY A 43 -3.03 -6.13 -12.12
N GLY A 44 -3.28 -5.63 -13.34
CA GLY A 44 -2.28 -5.57 -14.41
C GLY A 44 -1.27 -4.44 -14.21
N ASP A 45 -1.66 -3.40 -13.49
CA ASP A 45 -0.82 -2.27 -13.09
C ASP A 45 -1.29 -1.75 -11.71
N PRO A 46 -0.51 -1.96 -10.64
CA PRO A 46 -0.88 -1.52 -9.30
C PRO A 46 -0.89 0.01 -9.14
N VAL A 47 -0.37 0.77 -10.11
CA VAL A 47 -0.37 2.24 -10.09
C VAL A 47 -1.70 2.80 -10.58
N THR A 48 -2.29 2.20 -11.61
CA THR A 48 -3.47 2.76 -12.32
C THR A 48 -4.73 1.92 -12.22
N ALA A 49 -4.60 0.61 -12.04
CA ALA A 49 -5.72 -0.32 -11.99
C ALA A 49 -5.42 -1.52 -11.05
N PRO A 50 -5.19 -1.27 -9.74
CA PRO A 50 -4.98 -2.34 -8.79
C PRO A 50 -6.25 -3.18 -8.56
N ASP A 51 -6.09 -4.44 -8.13
CA ASP A 51 -7.24 -5.24 -7.66
C ASP A 51 -7.83 -4.68 -6.36
N TRP A 52 -6.96 -4.08 -5.53
CA TRP A 52 -7.28 -3.52 -4.23
C TRP A 52 -6.45 -2.27 -3.98
N GLU A 53 -7.08 -1.23 -3.45
CA GLU A 53 -6.42 0.03 -3.11
C GLU A 53 -6.78 0.48 -1.70
N TYR A 54 -5.88 1.24 -1.09
CA TYR A 54 -6.11 1.92 0.18
C TYR A 54 -5.38 3.26 0.20
N GLU A 55 -6.02 4.25 0.80
CA GLU A 55 -5.48 5.60 1.01
C GLU A 55 -5.83 6.09 2.41
N GLU A 56 -4.91 6.82 3.03
CA GLU A 56 -5.14 7.47 4.32
C GLU A 56 -4.33 8.76 4.45
N ASP A 57 -4.88 9.71 5.19
CA ASP A 57 -4.21 10.95 5.55
C ASP A 57 -2.96 10.70 6.42
N TYR A 58 -1.94 11.52 6.23
CA TYR A 58 -0.73 11.55 7.02
C TYR A 58 -0.24 12.99 7.17
N GLY A 59 -0.38 13.50 8.40
CA GLY A 59 0.08 14.82 8.75
C GLY A 59 -0.59 15.93 7.96
N GLU A 60 0.09 17.06 7.85
CA GLU A 60 -0.29 18.17 6.98
C GLU A 60 0.57 18.20 5.72
N TRP A 61 0.18 18.96 4.70
CA TRP A 61 1.04 19.13 3.54
C TRP A 61 2.35 19.85 3.94
N PRO A 62 3.55 19.39 3.53
CA PRO A 62 3.90 18.25 2.66
C PRO A 62 4.46 17.02 3.42
N GLU A 63 4.10 16.82 4.69
CA GLU A 63 4.72 15.86 5.61
C GLU A 63 4.74 14.41 5.11
N ALA A 64 3.72 13.97 4.36
CA ALA A 64 3.70 12.62 3.78
C ALA A 64 4.82 12.39 2.77
N GLY A 65 5.27 13.45 2.08
CA GLY A 65 6.41 13.39 1.19
C GLY A 65 7.76 13.21 1.91
N TYR A 66 7.81 13.48 3.23
CA TYR A 66 9.01 13.41 4.06
C TYR A 66 8.95 12.26 5.09
N MET A 67 8.02 11.34 4.91
CA MET A 67 7.88 10.14 5.73
C MET A 67 9.18 9.33 5.75
N SER A 68 9.60 8.84 6.92
CA SER A 68 10.78 7.98 6.99
C SER A 68 10.49 6.61 6.39
N GLU A 69 11.53 5.93 5.88
CA GLU A 69 11.41 4.57 5.33
C GLU A 69 10.79 3.60 6.35
N ALA A 70 11.14 3.72 7.63
CA ALA A 70 10.60 2.89 8.69
C ALA A 70 9.08 3.09 8.86
N VAL A 71 8.59 4.34 8.79
CA VAL A 71 7.15 4.62 8.86
C VAL A 71 6.44 4.12 7.61
N ALA A 72 7.03 4.30 6.42
CA ALA A 72 6.48 3.77 5.17
C ALA A 72 6.31 2.25 5.22
N VAL A 73 7.31 1.52 5.75
CA VAL A 73 7.22 0.07 5.96
C VAL A 73 6.08 -0.32 6.90
N GLU A 74 5.85 0.43 7.98
CA GLU A 74 4.73 0.17 8.88
C GLU A 74 3.36 0.38 8.23
N PHE A 75 3.24 1.37 7.32
CA PHE A 75 2.02 1.58 6.54
C PHE A 75 1.80 0.51 5.47
N ILE A 76 2.87 0.06 4.80
CA ILE A 76 2.78 -1.10 3.91
C ILE A 76 2.32 -2.33 4.70
N ARG A 77 2.88 -2.57 5.90
CA ARG A 77 2.43 -3.67 6.79
C ARG A 77 0.97 -3.51 7.24
N LYS A 78 0.52 -2.28 7.49
CA LYS A 78 -0.89 -1.98 7.78
C LYS A 78 -1.77 -2.35 6.59
N ALA A 79 -1.41 -1.92 5.39
CA ALA A 79 -2.15 -2.25 4.17
C ALA A 79 -2.19 -3.76 3.90
N VAL A 80 -1.09 -4.50 4.12
CA VAL A 80 -1.07 -5.97 4.01
C VAL A 80 -2.11 -6.61 4.94
N ARG A 81 -2.23 -6.13 6.18
CA ARG A 81 -3.24 -6.64 7.13
C ARG A 81 -4.66 -6.37 6.63
N LEU A 82 -4.93 -5.17 6.13
CA LEU A 82 -6.23 -4.79 5.57
C LEU A 82 -6.58 -5.62 4.32
N PHE A 83 -5.64 -5.76 3.39
CA PHE A 83 -5.77 -6.55 2.17
C PHE A 83 -6.09 -8.02 2.48
N ARG A 84 -5.35 -8.64 3.41
CA ARG A 84 -5.60 -10.03 3.84
C ARG A 84 -6.96 -10.18 4.52
N SER A 85 -7.38 -9.20 5.31
CA SER A 85 -8.71 -9.21 5.92
C SER A 85 -9.82 -9.09 4.89
N ALA A 86 -9.66 -8.22 3.89
CA ALA A 86 -10.62 -8.03 2.81
C ALA A 86 -10.75 -9.26 1.91
N THR A 87 -9.64 -9.97 1.66
CA THR A 87 -9.63 -11.17 0.81
C THR A 87 -10.07 -12.45 1.54
N ALA A 88 -9.77 -12.58 2.83
CA ALA A 88 -10.20 -13.73 3.65
C ALA A 88 -11.71 -13.71 3.97
N GLY A 89 -12.35 -12.54 3.96
CA GLY A 89 -13.79 -12.37 4.21
C GLY A 89 -14.71 -12.80 3.06
N GLY A 90 -14.17 -13.18 1.91
CA GLY A 90 -14.94 -13.52 0.72
C GLY A 90 -15.24 -12.31 -0.16
N GLY A 91 -14.39 -12.10 -1.18
CA GLY A 91 -14.74 -11.38 -2.42
C GLY A 91 -15.34 -9.99 -2.27
N MET A 92 -14.59 -9.01 -1.77
CA MET A 92 -14.93 -7.61 -2.03
C MET A 92 -14.61 -7.30 -3.49
N ARG A 93 -15.62 -6.95 -4.28
CA ARG A 93 -15.46 -6.54 -5.67
C ARG A 93 -14.75 -5.18 -5.71
N ALA A 94 -13.93 -4.98 -6.75
CA ALA A 94 -13.32 -3.70 -7.06
C ALA A 94 -14.36 -2.57 -7.01
N GLY A 95 -14.18 -1.59 -6.11
CA GLY A 95 -15.03 -0.40 -5.99
C GLY A 95 -15.69 -0.14 -4.63
N GLU A 96 -15.55 -1.00 -3.62
CA GLU A 96 -16.05 -0.72 -2.26
C GLU A 96 -14.91 -0.30 -1.31
N THR A 97 -14.70 1.00 -1.17
CA THR A 97 -13.86 1.59 -0.12
C THR A 97 -14.69 1.73 1.16
N PRO A 98 -14.26 1.20 2.33
CA PRO A 98 -14.85 1.61 3.59
C PRO A 98 -14.46 3.08 3.85
N ARG A 99 -15.47 3.95 4.02
CA ARG A 99 -15.26 5.33 4.47
C ARG A 99 -15.04 5.40 5.97
#